data_AF-A0A7Z9KUN6-F1
#
_entry.id   AF-A0A7Z9KUN6-F1
#
_cell.length_a   1.000
_cell.length_b   1.000
_cell.length_c   1.000
_cell.angle_alpha   90.00
_cell.angle_beta   90.00
_cell.angle_gamma   90.00
#
_symmetry.space_group_name_H-M   'P 1'
#
loop_
_entity.id
_entity.type
_entity.pdbx_description
1 polymer ?
#
loop_
_entity_poly.entity_id
_entity_poly.type
_entity_poly.pdbx_seq_one_letter_code
_entity_poly.pdbx_strand_id
1 'polypeptide(L)'
;MTDENVDNDWDETPADVHFEAGMHCVDCHTKLDVHGDGHLYADTQCAVDSYCTDCHGSVREYAKLDPKKRPNLFKENDCYYLRTLVTNKVLEVTQTKDTVTPGRPGHTVNAERVMGVNENGFSHTDKMECYTCHAGWTPSCYGCHVTVDMSREAKYHTTGALVKGKPKGGRRWVLLNDLVLMKNTEGKIAPSMPAERFFMNLEVPDPANPGATKFLFKKKPRTFEMDDGRKIAGFGQRAFNPHTTRSRSQFMACDRCHSVGSAENPKNKALLDLTFGYGTRRVSEYACDVTNDDDSCKELEDYTTYQLDAVQTRDGKPLVVVGHPTPQESRVLSTEEIERMKKVVVPDWAPFKTDIPNEALCCCTDKKCEPFTEECAFDKVAM
;
A
#
# COMPACT_ATOMS: atom_id res chain seq x y z
N MET A 1 21.31 1.92 -11.69
CA MET A 1 20.49 1.04 -12.55
C MET A 1 19.90 1.95 -13.61
N THR A 2 19.79 1.48 -14.86
CA THR A 2 19.08 2.22 -15.92
C THR A 2 17.60 1.96 -15.75
N ASP A 3 16.77 2.94 -16.11
CA ASP A 3 15.31 2.82 -16.18
C ASP A 3 14.91 1.49 -16.86
N GLU A 4 14.09 0.70 -16.18
CA GLU A 4 13.60 -0.59 -16.66
C GLU A 4 12.48 -0.42 -17.70
N ASN A 5 11.86 0.77 -17.71
CA ASN A 5 10.93 1.19 -18.73
C ASN A 5 11.64 2.06 -19.78
N VAL A 6 11.34 1.83 -21.05
CA VAL A 6 11.86 2.66 -22.17
C VAL A 6 10.77 3.50 -22.81
N ASP A 7 9.55 3.42 -22.30
CA ASP A 7 8.39 4.12 -22.85
C ASP A 7 8.31 5.58 -22.39
N ASN A 8 9.15 5.99 -21.43
CA ASN A 8 9.26 7.36 -20.97
C ASN A 8 10.67 7.66 -20.40
N ASP A 9 10.89 8.90 -19.95
CA ASP A 9 12.18 9.39 -19.45
C ASP A 9 12.27 9.38 -17.91
N TRP A 10 11.40 8.66 -17.19
CA TRP A 10 11.37 8.64 -15.73
C TRP A 10 11.28 7.22 -15.16
N ASP A 11 12.29 6.86 -14.37
CA ASP A 11 12.36 5.59 -13.64
C ASP A 11 11.19 5.47 -12.64
N GLU A 12 10.26 4.54 -12.90
CA GLU A 12 9.10 4.28 -12.03
C GLU A 12 9.42 3.38 -10.83
N THR A 13 10.55 2.69 -10.88
CA THR A 13 11.04 1.77 -9.85
C THR A 13 12.43 2.13 -9.34
N PRO A 14 12.67 3.41 -8.99
CA PRO A 14 14.00 3.84 -8.60
C PRO A 14 14.45 3.12 -7.34
N ALA A 15 15.75 2.83 -7.28
CA ALA A 15 16.36 2.17 -6.15
C ALA A 15 16.21 3.02 -4.85
N ASP A 16 16.19 2.33 -3.71
CA ASP A 16 16.19 2.98 -2.40
C ASP A 16 17.45 3.83 -2.19
N VAL A 17 17.31 5.05 -1.67
CA VAL A 17 18.42 5.99 -1.47
C VAL A 17 19.50 5.48 -0.51
N HIS A 18 19.15 4.62 0.44
CA HIS A 18 20.12 3.99 1.34
C HIS A 18 20.95 2.96 0.57
N PHE A 19 20.31 2.18 -0.29
CA PHE A 19 21.01 1.25 -1.16
C PHE A 19 21.95 1.98 -2.13
N GLU A 20 21.48 3.06 -2.76
CA GLU A 20 22.32 3.93 -3.61
C GLU A 20 23.50 4.54 -2.84
N ALA A 21 23.30 4.90 -1.57
CA ALA A 21 24.36 5.38 -0.69
C ALA A 21 25.37 4.28 -0.31
N GLY A 22 25.05 3.00 -0.53
CA GLY A 22 25.92 1.84 -0.30
C GLY A 22 25.57 1.03 0.96
N MET A 23 24.40 1.26 1.56
CA MET A 23 23.88 0.44 2.65
C MET A 23 23.36 -0.91 2.12
N HIS A 24 23.44 -1.92 2.98
CA HIS A 24 22.90 -3.26 2.77
C HIS A 24 21.83 -3.56 3.81
N CYS A 25 21.09 -4.66 3.62
CA CYS A 25 20.01 -5.06 4.53
C CYS A 25 20.46 -5.07 6.00
N VAL A 26 21.68 -5.52 6.27
CA VAL A 26 22.27 -5.62 7.63
C VAL A 26 22.52 -4.27 8.30
N ASP A 27 22.56 -3.17 7.56
CA ASP A 27 22.74 -1.83 8.13
C ASP A 27 21.46 -1.33 8.83
N CYS A 28 20.30 -1.87 8.45
CA CYS A 28 19.01 -1.62 9.09
C CYS A 28 18.55 -2.83 9.91
N HIS A 29 18.63 -4.04 9.37
CA HIS A 29 18.16 -5.25 10.04
C HIS A 29 19.20 -5.80 11.01
N THR A 30 18.93 -5.60 12.30
CA THR A 30 19.81 -6.08 13.37
C THR A 30 19.67 -7.59 13.56
N LYS A 31 20.49 -8.14 14.47
CA LYS A 31 20.35 -9.54 14.90
C LYS A 31 18.94 -9.83 15.43
N LEU A 32 18.31 -8.88 16.13
CA LEU A 32 16.96 -9.06 16.68
C LEU A 32 15.92 -9.15 15.56
N ASP A 33 16.00 -8.27 14.55
CA ASP A 33 15.11 -8.32 13.38
C ASP A 33 15.19 -9.66 12.63
N VAL A 34 16.39 -10.25 12.52
CA VAL A 34 16.62 -11.46 11.70
C VAL A 34 16.40 -12.76 12.47
N HIS A 35 16.86 -12.84 13.73
CA HIS A 35 16.77 -14.06 14.54
C HIS A 35 15.54 -14.10 15.46
N GLY A 36 14.84 -12.96 15.58
CA GLY A 36 13.79 -12.76 16.58
C GLY A 36 14.36 -12.59 17.98
N ASP A 37 13.49 -12.14 18.87
CA ASP A 37 13.77 -11.95 20.30
C ASP A 37 13.07 -13.00 21.19
N GLY A 38 12.38 -13.96 20.57
CA GLY A 38 11.63 -15.03 21.23
C GLY A 38 10.20 -14.66 21.63
N HIS A 39 9.74 -13.43 21.35
CA HIS A 39 8.36 -13.03 21.61
C HIS A 39 7.43 -13.34 20.44
N LEU A 40 6.16 -13.60 20.78
CA LEU A 40 5.07 -13.64 19.79
C LEU A 40 4.44 -12.25 19.75
N TYR A 41 4.42 -11.66 18.57
CA TYR A 41 3.82 -10.36 18.34
C TYR A 41 2.44 -10.50 17.73
N ALA A 42 1.52 -9.62 18.13
CA ALA A 42 0.20 -9.52 17.54
C ALA A 42 0.22 -8.91 16.12
N ASP A 43 1.21 -8.05 15.85
CA ASP A 43 1.43 -7.43 14.54
C ASP A 43 2.93 -7.48 14.18
N THR A 44 3.21 -7.60 12.88
CA THR A 44 4.57 -7.50 12.30
C THR A 44 5.30 -6.20 12.65
N GLN A 45 4.59 -5.08 12.83
CA GLN A 45 5.17 -3.79 13.21
C GLN A 45 5.72 -3.82 14.65
N CYS A 46 5.11 -4.60 15.55
CA CYS A 46 5.64 -4.75 16.90
C CYS A 46 6.97 -5.51 16.94
N ALA A 47 7.29 -6.25 15.87
CA ALA A 47 8.55 -6.95 15.71
C ALA A 47 9.65 -6.10 15.04
N VAL A 48 9.32 -4.87 14.59
CA VAL A 48 10.29 -3.97 13.97
C VAL A 48 11.22 -3.42 15.04
N ASP A 49 12.49 -3.83 15.01
CA ASP A 49 13.52 -3.22 15.86
C ASP A 49 13.87 -1.83 15.32
N SER A 50 13.74 -1.62 14.02
CA SER A 50 14.48 -0.61 13.29
C SER A 50 13.63 0.48 12.64
N TYR A 51 13.73 1.71 13.15
CA TYR A 51 12.93 2.86 12.71
C TYR A 51 13.79 3.95 12.05
N CYS A 52 13.16 4.76 11.20
CA CYS A 52 13.81 5.92 10.55
C CYS A 52 14.41 6.89 11.57
N THR A 53 13.70 7.09 12.69
CA THR A 53 14.07 8.01 13.76
C THR A 53 15.28 7.56 14.58
N ASP A 54 15.66 6.28 14.50
CA ASP A 54 16.87 5.77 15.17
C ASP A 54 18.15 6.35 14.57
N CYS A 55 18.12 6.69 13.27
CA CYS A 55 19.25 7.31 12.56
C CYS A 55 19.05 8.80 12.32
N HIS A 56 17.83 9.21 11.94
CA HIS A 56 17.54 10.58 11.51
C HIS A 56 16.98 11.48 12.62
N GLY A 57 16.59 10.92 13.77
CA GLY A 57 15.84 11.64 14.78
C GLY A 57 14.42 11.98 14.33
N SER A 58 13.79 12.91 15.04
CA SER A 58 12.48 13.46 14.70
C SER A 58 12.59 14.94 14.35
N VAL A 59 11.45 15.56 14.05
CA VAL A 59 11.37 17.03 13.85
C VAL A 59 11.64 17.80 15.15
N ARG A 60 11.64 17.14 16.32
CA ARG A 60 11.81 17.77 17.64
C ARG A 60 13.13 17.37 18.33
N GLU A 61 13.61 16.16 18.09
CA GLU A 61 14.76 15.57 18.77
C GLU A 61 15.75 14.99 17.77
N TYR A 62 17.05 15.13 18.06
CA TYR A 62 18.10 14.43 17.31
C TYR A 62 18.04 12.92 17.56
N ALA A 63 18.63 12.13 16.66
CA ALA A 63 18.78 10.69 16.83
C ALA A 63 19.49 10.36 18.15
N LYS A 64 19.00 9.34 18.86
CA LYS A 64 19.65 8.84 20.06
C LYS A 64 20.70 7.80 19.67
N LEU A 65 21.95 8.02 20.08
CA LEU A 65 23.02 7.05 19.88
C LEU A 65 22.86 5.90 20.87
N ASP A 66 22.22 4.82 20.44
CA ASP A 66 22.14 3.58 21.20
C ASP A 66 23.03 2.52 20.53
N PRO A 67 24.22 2.22 21.08
CA PRO A 67 25.14 1.24 20.48
C PRO A 67 24.61 -0.20 20.53
N LYS A 68 23.58 -0.50 21.32
CA LYS A 68 22.93 -1.83 21.30
C LYS A 68 22.02 -1.98 20.08
N LYS A 69 21.35 -0.89 19.71
CA LYS A 69 20.41 -0.83 18.59
C LYS A 69 21.12 -0.53 17.26
N ARG A 70 22.09 0.39 17.31
CA ARG A 70 22.86 0.92 16.18
C ARG A 70 24.34 1.07 16.57
N PRO A 71 25.10 -0.03 16.62
CA PRO A 71 26.53 0.02 16.95
C PRO A 71 27.37 0.78 15.91
N ASN A 72 26.83 0.97 14.71
CA ASN A 72 27.48 1.61 13.58
C ASN A 72 27.07 3.08 13.35
N LEU A 73 26.18 3.63 14.18
CA LEU A 73 25.82 5.05 14.20
C LEU A 73 26.66 5.77 15.25
N PHE A 74 27.31 6.86 14.87
CA PHE A 74 28.18 7.65 15.75
C PHE A 74 28.09 9.14 15.42
N LYS A 75 28.61 9.98 16.32
CA LYS A 75 28.61 11.44 16.19
C LYS A 75 30.04 11.98 16.24
N GLU A 76 30.36 12.88 15.33
CA GLU A 76 31.68 13.54 15.22
C GLU A 76 31.47 14.99 14.77
N ASN A 77 32.13 15.96 15.42
CA ASN A 77 32.02 17.40 15.11
C ASN A 77 30.57 17.91 14.95
N ASP A 78 29.70 17.47 15.85
CA ASP A 78 28.26 17.76 15.83
C ASP A 78 27.42 17.17 14.68
N CYS A 79 28.04 16.43 13.76
CA CYS A 79 27.36 15.69 12.71
C CYS A 79 27.17 14.20 13.06
N TYR A 80 26.13 13.58 12.51
CA TYR A 80 25.85 12.15 12.67
C TYR A 80 26.37 11.39 11.47
N TYR A 81 26.95 10.23 11.72
CA TYR A 81 27.53 9.37 10.71
C TYR A 81 27.15 7.91 10.95
N LEU A 82 26.96 7.18 9.86
CA LEU A 82 26.77 5.73 9.86
C LEU A 82 27.93 5.09 9.11
N ARG A 83 28.55 4.07 9.71
CA ARG A 83 29.50 3.20 9.01
C ARG A 83 28.77 1.97 8.48
N THR A 84 28.79 1.76 7.18
CA THR A 84 28.18 0.55 6.60
C THR A 84 28.94 -0.69 7.07
N LEU A 85 28.22 -1.76 7.40
CA LEU A 85 28.79 -2.98 7.97
C LEU A 85 29.51 -3.85 6.94
N VAL A 86 29.07 -3.79 5.67
CA VAL A 86 29.66 -4.60 4.59
C VAL A 86 30.87 -3.90 3.98
N THR A 87 30.76 -2.61 3.69
CA THR A 87 31.77 -1.87 2.90
C THR A 87 32.63 -0.91 3.73
N ASN A 88 32.34 -0.74 5.03
CA ASN A 88 33.00 0.21 5.93
C ASN A 88 32.94 1.68 5.47
N LYS A 89 32.04 2.00 4.53
CA LYS A 89 31.83 3.36 4.03
C LYS A 89 31.21 4.20 5.14
N VAL A 90 31.73 5.41 5.33
CA VAL A 90 31.15 6.38 6.26
C VAL A 90 30.18 7.27 5.49
N LEU A 91 28.94 7.32 5.97
CA LEU A 91 27.85 8.10 5.40
C LEU A 91 27.43 9.15 6.41
N GLU A 92 27.30 10.40 5.97
CA GLU A 92 26.66 11.42 6.79
C GLU A 92 25.15 11.14 6.88
N VAL A 93 24.62 11.19 8.10
CA VAL A 93 23.22 10.92 8.39
C VAL A 93 22.51 12.22 8.72
N THR A 94 21.75 12.70 7.74
CA THR A 94 20.92 13.90 7.87
C THR A 94 19.99 13.80 9.08
N GLN A 95 19.95 14.84 9.91
CA GLN A 95 19.03 14.90 11.04
C GLN A 95 17.76 15.67 10.64
N THR A 96 16.59 15.07 10.85
CA THR A 96 15.29 15.66 10.45
C THR A 96 15.06 17.01 11.12
N LYS A 97 15.47 17.16 12.38
CA LYS A 97 15.39 18.45 13.09
C LYS A 97 16.13 19.58 12.38
N ASP A 98 17.30 19.29 11.79
CA ASP A 98 18.08 20.31 11.09
C ASP A 98 17.44 20.65 9.74
N THR A 99 16.94 19.65 9.00
CA THR A 99 16.36 19.90 7.67
C THR A 99 15.08 20.74 7.70
N VAL A 100 14.34 20.70 8.81
CA VAL A 100 13.10 21.48 8.99
C VAL A 100 13.32 22.84 9.66
N THR A 101 14.52 23.14 10.15
CA THR A 101 14.79 24.35 10.94
C THR A 101 15.59 25.37 10.13
N PRO A 102 15.06 26.59 9.88
CA PRO A 102 15.80 27.65 9.18
C PRO A 102 17.18 27.93 9.78
N GLY A 103 18.19 28.07 8.91
CA GLY A 103 19.57 28.37 9.31
C GLY A 103 20.37 27.17 9.83
N ARG A 104 19.80 25.96 9.83
CA ARG A 104 20.52 24.72 10.16
C ARG A 104 21.07 24.01 8.90
N PRO A 105 22.08 23.15 9.05
CA PRO A 105 22.64 22.38 7.93
C PRO A 105 21.57 21.56 7.20
N GLY A 106 21.60 21.58 5.87
CA GLY A 106 20.66 20.80 5.05
C GLY A 106 19.20 21.29 5.12
N HIS A 107 18.92 22.45 5.71
CA HIS A 107 17.58 23.04 5.71
C HIS A 107 17.02 23.19 4.30
N THR A 108 15.75 22.82 4.14
CA THR A 108 15.00 23.17 2.94
C THR A 108 13.64 23.74 3.33
N VAL A 109 13.21 24.77 2.59
CA VAL A 109 11.88 25.38 2.76
C VAL A 109 10.75 24.34 2.60
N ASN A 110 10.95 23.32 1.75
CA ASN A 110 9.95 22.26 1.58
C ASN A 110 9.88 21.34 2.80
N ALA A 111 11.01 20.93 3.36
CA ALA A 111 11.02 20.12 4.59
C ALA A 111 10.41 20.88 5.77
N GLU A 112 10.75 22.17 5.92
CA GLU A 112 10.12 23.05 6.92
C GLU A 112 8.60 23.11 6.74
N ARG A 113 8.11 23.36 5.52
CA ARG A 113 6.66 23.48 5.27
C ARG A 113 5.89 22.18 5.47
N VAL A 114 6.48 21.05 5.10
CA VAL A 114 5.80 19.75 5.11
C VAL A 114 5.96 19.05 6.45
N MET A 115 7.15 19.03 7.03
CA MET A 115 7.43 18.30 8.27
C MET A 115 7.66 19.20 9.48
N GLY A 116 7.93 20.48 9.28
CA GLY A 116 8.12 21.42 10.39
C GLY A 116 6.92 21.48 11.32
N VAL A 117 7.19 21.85 12.58
CA VAL A 117 6.17 22.04 13.59
C VAL A 117 5.51 23.39 13.37
N ASN A 118 4.21 23.40 13.09
CA ASN A 118 3.46 24.64 12.88
C ASN A 118 3.15 25.38 14.20
N GLU A 119 2.49 26.55 14.09
CA GLU A 119 2.14 27.40 15.23
C GLU A 119 1.26 26.71 16.29
N ASN A 120 0.50 25.69 15.89
CA ASN A 120 -0.35 24.89 16.78
C ASN A 120 0.38 23.66 17.34
N GLY A 121 1.69 23.54 17.11
CA GLY A 121 2.50 22.42 17.58
C GLY A 121 2.38 21.14 16.74
N PHE A 122 1.68 21.17 15.61
CA PHE A 122 1.44 20.01 14.74
C PHE A 122 2.52 19.86 13.67
N SER A 123 2.95 18.62 13.44
CA SER A 123 3.73 18.17 12.29
C SER A 123 3.04 16.97 11.64
N HIS A 124 3.17 16.79 10.33
CA HIS A 124 2.71 15.57 9.67
C HIS A 124 3.30 14.30 10.32
N THR A 125 4.54 14.37 10.81
CA THR A 125 5.22 13.25 11.49
C THR A 125 4.54 12.80 12.80
N ASP A 126 3.61 13.60 13.35
CA ASP A 126 2.83 13.24 14.54
C ASP A 126 1.70 12.25 14.21
N LYS A 127 1.27 12.20 12.95
CA LYS A 127 0.11 11.40 12.50
C LYS A 127 0.40 10.52 11.29
N MET A 128 1.56 10.66 10.67
CA MET A 128 1.97 9.93 9.47
C MET A 128 3.33 9.28 9.68
N GLU A 129 3.53 8.16 9.00
CA GLU A 129 4.83 7.53 8.91
C GLU A 129 5.74 8.23 7.89
N CYS A 130 7.05 8.17 8.12
CA CYS A 130 8.02 8.77 7.20
C CYS A 130 7.90 8.16 5.80
N TYR A 131 7.71 6.85 5.70
CA TYR A 131 7.58 6.13 4.43
C TYR A 131 6.28 6.47 3.67
N THR A 132 5.32 7.17 4.28
CA THR A 132 4.13 7.68 3.58
C THR A 132 4.47 8.78 2.57
N CYS A 133 5.51 9.57 2.82
CA CYS A 133 6.00 10.58 1.88
C CYS A 133 7.29 10.13 1.18
N HIS A 134 8.08 9.28 1.86
CA HIS A 134 9.39 8.89 1.39
C HIS A 134 9.41 7.60 0.58
N ALA A 135 8.32 6.84 0.44
CA ALA A 135 8.31 5.70 -0.49
C ALA A 135 8.30 6.17 -1.95
N GLY A 136 9.24 5.68 -2.76
CA GLY A 136 9.37 5.97 -4.18
C GLY A 136 8.29 5.30 -5.02
N TRP A 137 7.92 4.07 -4.66
CA TRP A 137 6.92 3.26 -5.34
C TRP A 137 6.41 2.16 -4.40
N THR A 138 5.24 1.59 -4.66
CA THR A 138 4.74 0.45 -3.90
C THR A 138 4.09 -0.57 -4.83
N PRO A 139 4.43 -1.86 -4.73
CA PRO A 139 3.72 -2.87 -5.47
C PRO A 139 2.28 -2.96 -4.95
N SER A 140 1.33 -2.98 -5.87
CA SER A 140 -0.10 -3.23 -5.63
C SER A 140 -0.54 -4.32 -6.59
N CYS A 141 -0.88 -5.49 -6.04
CA CYS A 141 -1.33 -6.65 -6.82
C CYS A 141 -2.84 -6.85 -6.68
N TYR A 142 -3.55 -6.51 -7.74
CA TYR A 142 -4.99 -6.67 -7.86
C TYR A 142 -5.27 -7.82 -8.85
N GLY A 143 -6.22 -8.70 -8.52
CA GLY A 143 -6.69 -9.76 -9.41
C GLY A 143 -5.66 -10.87 -9.67
N CYS A 144 -5.48 -11.73 -8.68
CA CYS A 144 -4.82 -13.02 -8.85
C CYS A 144 -5.88 -14.09 -9.14
N HIS A 145 -5.68 -14.91 -10.16
CA HIS A 145 -6.57 -16.01 -10.49
C HIS A 145 -5.85 -17.34 -10.25
N VAL A 146 -6.43 -18.18 -9.41
CA VAL A 146 -5.88 -19.50 -9.07
C VAL A 146 -6.87 -20.57 -9.50
N THR A 147 -6.43 -21.47 -10.38
CA THR A 147 -7.19 -22.66 -10.77
C THR A 147 -6.55 -23.88 -10.13
N VAL A 148 -7.35 -24.68 -9.44
CA VAL A 148 -6.95 -25.99 -8.93
C VAL A 148 -7.63 -27.07 -9.75
N ASP A 149 -6.83 -27.89 -10.44
CA ASP A 149 -7.30 -29.02 -11.25
C ASP A 149 -7.18 -30.33 -10.48
N MET A 150 -8.30 -30.85 -9.98
CA MET A 150 -8.37 -32.08 -9.18
C MET A 150 -8.20 -33.36 -10.00
N SER A 151 -8.20 -33.28 -11.34
CA SER A 151 -7.91 -34.42 -12.21
C SER A 151 -6.41 -34.73 -12.31
N ARG A 152 -5.55 -33.80 -11.84
CA ARG A 152 -4.10 -33.89 -11.94
C ARG A 152 -3.44 -33.84 -10.57
N GLU A 153 -2.26 -34.46 -10.50
CA GLU A 153 -1.40 -34.39 -9.34
C GLU A 153 -0.37 -33.27 -9.46
N ALA A 154 0.06 -32.74 -8.32
CA ALA A 154 1.20 -31.85 -8.17
C ALA A 154 2.02 -32.24 -6.94
N LYS A 155 3.30 -31.87 -6.96
CA LYS A 155 4.17 -32.02 -5.79
C LYS A 155 3.84 -30.95 -4.77
N TYR A 156 3.61 -31.35 -3.53
CA TYR A 156 3.52 -30.42 -2.42
C TYR A 156 4.91 -29.86 -2.10
N HIS A 157 5.10 -28.53 -2.15
CA HIS A 157 6.43 -27.93 -2.13
C HIS A 157 7.24 -28.19 -0.84
N THR A 158 6.57 -28.39 0.29
CA THR A 158 7.25 -28.58 1.59
C THR A 158 7.63 -30.04 1.87
N THR A 159 6.87 -31.01 1.36
CA THR A 159 7.11 -32.45 1.64
C THR A 159 7.54 -33.25 0.42
N GLY A 160 7.36 -32.71 -0.79
CA GLY A 160 7.60 -33.40 -2.06
C GLY A 160 6.55 -34.46 -2.43
N ALA A 161 5.58 -34.73 -1.56
CA ALA A 161 4.52 -35.71 -1.81
C ALA A 161 3.66 -35.32 -3.02
N LEU A 162 3.28 -36.31 -3.84
CA LEU A 162 2.30 -36.11 -4.89
C LEU A 162 0.90 -36.09 -4.28
N VAL A 163 0.17 -35.02 -4.52
CA VAL A 163 -1.22 -34.82 -4.06
C VAL A 163 -2.10 -34.41 -5.22
N LYS A 164 -3.39 -34.79 -5.17
CA LYS A 164 -4.39 -34.32 -6.13
C LYS A 164 -4.59 -32.82 -5.99
N GLY A 165 -4.88 -32.16 -7.12
CA GLY A 165 -5.06 -30.72 -7.19
C GLY A 165 -3.79 -30.07 -7.72
N LYS A 166 -3.69 -29.93 -9.04
CA LYS A 166 -2.62 -29.17 -9.68
C LYS A 166 -2.97 -27.69 -9.73
N PRO A 167 -2.27 -26.82 -8.98
CA PRO A 167 -2.51 -25.39 -9.05
C PRO A 167 -1.94 -24.79 -10.33
N LYS A 168 -2.62 -23.78 -10.88
CA LYS A 168 -2.12 -22.86 -11.89
C LYS A 168 -2.56 -21.46 -11.47
N GLY A 169 -1.65 -20.49 -11.55
CA GLY A 169 -1.90 -19.12 -11.14
C GLY A 169 -1.56 -18.13 -12.24
N GLY A 170 -2.32 -17.04 -12.30
CA GLY A 170 -2.02 -15.86 -13.12
C GLY A 170 -2.20 -14.59 -12.31
N ARG A 171 -1.41 -13.57 -12.64
CA ARG A 171 -1.55 -12.20 -12.12
C ARG A 171 -1.99 -11.30 -13.27
N ARG A 172 -2.94 -10.40 -13.04
CA ARG A 172 -3.44 -9.51 -14.09
C ARG A 172 -3.04 -8.06 -13.90
N TRP A 173 -3.27 -7.48 -12.72
CA TRP A 173 -3.01 -6.07 -12.47
C TRP A 173 -1.95 -5.91 -11.38
N VAL A 174 -0.71 -5.76 -11.81
CA VAL A 174 0.41 -5.39 -10.94
C VAL A 174 0.74 -3.94 -11.24
N LEU A 175 0.52 -3.08 -10.25
CA LEU A 175 0.70 -1.64 -10.34
C LEU A 175 1.75 -1.20 -9.34
N LEU A 176 2.53 -0.18 -9.67
CA LEU A 176 3.64 0.30 -8.83
C LEU A 176 3.38 1.72 -8.27
N ASN A 177 2.34 2.38 -8.79
CA ASN A 177 1.98 3.77 -8.53
C ASN A 177 0.57 3.93 -7.95
N ASP A 178 0.06 2.89 -7.30
CA ASP A 178 -1.20 2.93 -6.57
C ASP A 178 -0.98 3.21 -5.10
N LEU A 179 -1.37 4.41 -4.68
CA LEU A 179 -1.36 4.78 -3.28
C LEU A 179 -2.78 4.64 -2.74
N VAL A 180 -2.92 3.81 -1.71
CA VAL A 180 -4.08 3.79 -0.82
C VAL A 180 -3.55 3.97 0.59
N LEU A 181 -4.07 4.97 1.32
CA LEU A 181 -3.65 5.28 2.68
C LEU A 181 -4.56 4.62 3.72
N MET A 182 -3.97 4.25 4.83
CA MET A 182 -4.70 3.73 5.99
C MET A 182 -3.98 4.02 7.30
N LYS A 183 -4.65 3.77 8.42
CA LYS A 183 -4.04 3.78 9.74
C LYS A 183 -3.36 2.43 10.00
N ASN A 184 -2.08 2.47 10.36
CA ASN A 184 -1.38 1.30 10.88
C ASN A 184 -1.71 1.05 12.36
N THR A 185 -1.18 -0.03 12.92
CA THR A 185 -1.35 -0.41 14.34
C THR A 185 -0.67 0.55 15.32
N GLU A 186 0.29 1.36 14.87
CA GLU A 186 0.87 2.45 15.67
C GLU A 186 -0.02 3.72 15.67
N GLY A 187 -1.16 3.68 14.99
CA GLY A 187 -2.08 4.82 14.90
C GLY A 187 -1.53 5.96 14.05
N LYS A 188 -0.70 5.67 13.05
CA LYS A 188 -0.20 6.61 12.04
C LYS A 188 -0.69 6.25 10.64
N ILE A 189 -0.73 7.24 9.77
CA ILE A 189 -1.10 7.06 8.36
C ILE A 189 0.11 6.49 7.61
N ALA A 190 -0.13 5.37 6.93
CA ALA A 190 0.81 4.61 6.15
C ALA A 190 0.23 4.32 4.75
N PRO A 191 1.06 4.13 3.71
CA PRO A 191 0.61 3.48 2.49
C PRO A 191 0.18 2.04 2.83
N SER A 192 -0.66 1.49 1.97
CA SER A 192 -1.17 0.14 2.10
C SER A 192 -0.97 -0.67 0.84
N MET A 193 -0.98 -1.98 1.01
CA MET A 193 -0.85 -2.94 -0.07
C MET A 193 -2.00 -3.94 0.02
N PRO A 194 -2.62 -4.33 -1.11
CA PRO A 194 -3.54 -5.45 -1.14
C PRO A 194 -2.81 -6.74 -0.80
N ALA A 195 -3.37 -7.52 0.13
CA ALA A 195 -2.92 -8.89 0.42
C ALA A 195 -3.54 -9.86 -0.59
N GLU A 196 -3.24 -9.60 -1.88
CA GLU A 196 -3.65 -10.35 -3.07
C GLU A 196 -5.17 -10.60 -3.18
N ARG A 197 -5.83 -9.91 -4.12
CA ARG A 197 -7.27 -10.10 -4.38
C ARG A 197 -7.49 -11.33 -5.25
N PHE A 198 -7.69 -12.47 -4.58
CA PHE A 198 -7.74 -13.79 -5.22
C PHE A 198 -9.13 -14.20 -5.68
N PHE A 199 -9.19 -14.76 -6.88
CA PHE A 199 -10.34 -15.46 -7.44
C PHE A 199 -9.97 -16.91 -7.72
N MET A 200 -10.72 -17.83 -7.12
CA MET A 200 -10.43 -19.25 -7.22
C MET A 200 -11.37 -19.92 -8.23
N ASN A 201 -10.79 -20.85 -8.99
CA ASN A 201 -11.50 -21.84 -9.76
C ASN A 201 -11.15 -23.22 -9.21
N LEU A 202 -12.14 -24.10 -9.13
CA LEU A 202 -11.91 -25.51 -8.81
C LEU A 202 -12.45 -26.35 -9.95
N GLU A 203 -11.56 -27.05 -10.64
CA GLU A 203 -11.90 -28.00 -11.70
C GLU A 203 -11.90 -29.42 -11.13
N VAL A 204 -12.97 -30.16 -11.41
CA VAL A 204 -13.14 -31.56 -11.04
C VAL A 204 -13.37 -32.40 -12.29
N PRO A 205 -13.02 -33.70 -12.29
CA PRO A 205 -13.35 -34.58 -13.41
C PRO A 205 -14.86 -34.53 -13.72
N ASP A 206 -15.21 -34.43 -15.00
CA ASP A 206 -16.61 -34.44 -15.43
C ASP A 206 -17.13 -35.88 -15.55
N PRO A 207 -18.09 -36.32 -14.72
CA PRO A 207 -18.65 -37.66 -14.82
C PRO A 207 -19.42 -37.90 -16.13
N ALA A 208 -19.93 -36.84 -16.76
CA ALA A 208 -20.70 -36.94 -18.00
C ALA A 208 -19.80 -37.05 -19.24
N ASN A 209 -18.56 -36.57 -19.15
CA ASN A 209 -17.63 -36.48 -20.28
C ASN A 209 -16.24 -37.02 -19.87
N PRO A 210 -15.98 -38.33 -20.04
CA PRO A 210 -14.71 -38.95 -19.66
C PRO A 210 -13.50 -38.25 -20.29
N GLY A 211 -12.54 -37.83 -19.46
CA GLY A 211 -11.33 -37.11 -19.88
C GLY A 211 -11.47 -35.59 -19.89
N ALA A 212 -12.66 -35.03 -19.66
CA ALA A 212 -12.88 -33.61 -19.46
C ALA A 212 -12.94 -33.23 -17.97
N THR A 213 -12.75 -31.96 -17.68
CA THR A 213 -13.02 -31.34 -16.37
C THR A 213 -14.23 -30.42 -16.48
N LYS A 214 -14.90 -30.20 -15.36
CA LYS A 214 -15.90 -29.14 -15.18
C LYS A 214 -15.55 -28.30 -13.95
N PHE A 215 -16.00 -27.06 -13.94
CA PHE A 215 -15.87 -26.20 -12.76
C PHE A 215 -16.87 -26.64 -11.69
N LEU A 216 -16.39 -26.89 -10.46
CA LEU A 216 -17.25 -26.92 -9.28
C LEU A 216 -17.66 -25.50 -8.90
N PHE A 217 -16.73 -24.56 -8.99
CA PHE A 217 -16.98 -23.12 -8.95
C PHE A 217 -15.92 -22.40 -9.80
N LYS A 218 -16.27 -21.20 -10.25
CA LYS A 218 -15.44 -20.36 -11.12
C LYS A 218 -15.45 -18.94 -10.55
N LYS A 219 -14.27 -18.30 -10.54
CA LYS A 219 -14.05 -16.94 -10.05
C LYS A 219 -14.68 -16.68 -8.67
N LYS A 220 -14.61 -17.64 -7.74
CA LYS A 220 -15.12 -17.46 -6.37
C LYS A 220 -14.04 -16.80 -5.51
N PRO A 221 -14.24 -15.59 -4.99
CA PRO A 221 -13.34 -15.03 -3.98
C PRO A 221 -13.53 -15.78 -2.65
N ARG A 222 -12.59 -15.58 -1.71
CA ARG A 222 -12.81 -16.02 -0.32
C ARG A 222 -13.95 -15.22 0.30
N THR A 223 -14.60 -15.77 1.30
CA THR A 223 -15.62 -15.08 2.10
C THR A 223 -15.03 -14.67 3.45
N PHE A 224 -15.53 -13.56 3.99
CA PHE A 224 -15.24 -13.13 5.36
C PHE A 224 -16.52 -12.61 5.99
N GLU A 225 -16.82 -13.05 7.21
CA GLU A 225 -17.96 -12.57 7.99
C GLU A 225 -17.46 -11.56 9.00
N MET A 226 -18.02 -10.36 8.96
CA MET A 226 -17.72 -9.28 9.89
C MET A 226 -18.44 -9.49 11.23
N ASP A 227 -17.99 -8.80 12.28
CA ASP A 227 -18.60 -8.85 13.61
C ASP A 227 -20.07 -8.42 13.63
N ASP A 228 -20.51 -7.61 12.66
CA ASP A 228 -21.90 -7.18 12.46
C ASP A 228 -22.77 -8.20 11.69
N GLY A 229 -22.19 -9.36 11.34
CA GLY A 229 -22.83 -10.44 10.58
C GLY A 229 -22.83 -10.24 9.06
N ARG A 230 -22.28 -9.12 8.55
CA ARG A 230 -22.18 -8.90 7.09
C ARG A 230 -21.12 -9.80 6.48
N LYS A 231 -21.46 -10.46 5.37
CA LYS A 231 -20.49 -11.15 4.52
C LYS A 231 -19.86 -10.18 3.53
N ILE A 232 -18.54 -10.22 3.42
CA ILE A 232 -17.77 -9.49 2.41
C ILE A 232 -16.82 -10.44 1.69
N ALA A 233 -16.28 -10.00 0.55
CA ALA A 233 -15.16 -10.70 -0.07
C ALA A 233 -13.93 -10.65 0.86
N GLY A 234 -13.31 -11.80 1.10
CA GLY A 234 -12.09 -11.99 1.88
C GLY A 234 -10.82 -11.48 1.18
N PHE A 235 -10.92 -10.35 0.51
CA PHE A 235 -9.79 -9.59 0.00
C PHE A 235 -9.11 -8.88 1.18
N GLY A 236 -7.82 -9.14 1.38
CA GLY A 236 -7.08 -8.47 2.44
C GLY A 236 -6.46 -7.17 1.97
N GLN A 237 -6.33 -6.21 2.88
CA GLN A 237 -5.52 -5.01 2.72
C GLN A 237 -4.77 -4.76 4.03
N ARG A 238 -3.52 -4.29 3.95
CA ARG A 238 -2.72 -3.99 5.13
C ARG A 238 -1.86 -2.76 4.96
N ALA A 239 -1.52 -2.11 6.07
CA ALA A 239 -0.50 -1.08 6.07
C ALA A 239 0.83 -1.71 5.64
N PHE A 240 1.62 -0.96 4.89
CA PHE A 240 2.81 -1.48 4.25
C PHE A 240 3.96 -0.49 4.34
N ASN A 241 5.15 -1.00 4.66
CA ASN A 241 6.39 -0.25 4.62
C ASN A 241 7.26 -0.78 3.46
N PRO A 242 7.28 -0.09 2.31
CA PRO A 242 8.10 -0.48 1.18
C PRO A 242 9.58 -0.10 1.40
N HIS A 243 10.49 -0.98 1.00
CA HIS A 243 11.94 -0.70 0.97
C HIS A 243 12.34 0.09 -0.28
N THR A 244 11.62 1.17 -0.56
CA THR A 244 11.74 1.97 -1.80
C THR A 244 11.99 3.44 -1.48
N THR A 245 12.66 3.73 -0.37
CA THR A 245 12.80 5.07 0.19
C THR A 245 13.49 6.02 -0.79
N ARG A 246 12.94 7.22 -0.94
CA ARG A 246 13.45 8.33 -1.74
C ARG A 246 13.35 9.63 -0.95
N SER A 247 14.25 10.57 -1.23
CA SER A 247 14.16 11.92 -0.66
C SER A 247 12.94 12.69 -1.17
N ARG A 248 12.51 12.40 -2.40
CA ARG A 248 11.30 12.89 -3.04
C ARG A 248 10.69 11.77 -3.88
N SER A 249 9.38 11.68 -3.86
CA SER A 249 8.61 10.72 -4.63
C SER A 249 7.47 11.46 -5.31
N GLN A 250 7.41 11.38 -6.65
CA GLN A 250 6.24 11.85 -7.38
C GLN A 250 5.01 10.98 -7.07
N PHE A 251 5.24 9.71 -6.73
CA PHE A 251 4.19 8.79 -6.33
C PHE A 251 3.52 9.18 -5.00
N MET A 252 4.25 9.78 -4.06
CA MET A 252 3.76 10.21 -2.73
C MET A 252 3.65 11.73 -2.60
N ALA A 253 3.34 12.42 -3.69
CA ALA A 253 3.23 13.87 -3.74
C ALA A 253 2.06 14.45 -2.92
N CYS A 254 2.13 15.75 -2.63
CA CYS A 254 1.10 16.44 -1.83
C CYS A 254 -0.30 16.36 -2.46
N ASP A 255 -0.39 16.38 -3.79
CA ASP A 255 -1.64 16.27 -4.56
C ASP A 255 -2.23 14.85 -4.58
N ARG A 256 -1.58 13.87 -3.93
CA ARG A 256 -2.20 12.58 -3.65
C ARG A 256 -3.17 12.65 -2.48
N CYS A 257 -2.90 13.52 -1.50
CA CYS A 257 -3.64 13.60 -0.24
C CYS A 257 -4.43 14.92 -0.08
N HIS A 258 -3.99 15.98 -0.75
CA HIS A 258 -4.58 17.31 -0.64
C HIS A 258 -5.21 17.72 -1.97
N SER A 259 -6.20 18.60 -1.89
CA SER A 259 -6.96 19.04 -3.06
C SER A 259 -6.13 19.97 -3.95
N VAL A 260 -6.37 19.95 -5.25
CA VAL A 260 -5.78 20.88 -6.22
C VAL A 260 -6.87 21.76 -6.82
N GLY A 261 -6.67 23.08 -6.78
CA GLY A 261 -7.61 24.08 -7.30
C GLY A 261 -8.72 24.46 -6.32
N SER A 262 -9.52 23.50 -5.85
CA SER A 262 -10.61 23.72 -4.89
C SER A 262 -10.76 22.52 -3.96
N ALA A 263 -11.12 22.75 -2.70
CA ALA A 263 -11.41 21.69 -1.74
C ALA A 263 -12.75 20.98 -2.04
N GLU A 264 -13.72 21.73 -2.53
CA GLU A 264 -15.08 21.29 -2.85
C GLU A 264 -15.10 20.54 -4.19
N ASN A 265 -14.41 21.07 -5.20
CA ASN A 265 -14.31 20.47 -6.52
C ASN A 265 -12.83 20.34 -6.97
N PRO A 266 -12.07 19.41 -6.37
CA PRO A 266 -10.66 19.23 -6.66
C PRO A 266 -10.44 18.71 -8.08
N LYS A 267 -9.49 19.33 -8.79
CA LYS A 267 -9.06 18.89 -10.14
C LYS A 267 -8.44 17.49 -10.14
N ASN A 268 -7.88 17.07 -9.00
CA ASN A 268 -7.23 15.79 -8.76
C ASN A 268 -8.16 14.75 -8.10
N LYS A 269 -9.48 14.85 -8.26
CA LYS A 269 -10.46 13.97 -7.61
C LYS A 269 -10.16 12.48 -7.75
N ALA A 270 -9.74 12.01 -8.93
CA ALA A 270 -9.42 10.61 -9.15
C ALA A 270 -8.22 10.13 -8.30
N LEU A 271 -7.20 10.97 -8.12
CA LEU A 271 -6.06 10.66 -7.25
C LEU A 271 -6.51 10.59 -5.78
N LEU A 272 -7.36 11.52 -5.35
CA LEU A 272 -7.92 11.52 -4.00
C LEU A 272 -8.78 10.28 -3.75
N ASP A 273 -9.64 9.90 -4.69
CA ASP A 273 -10.49 8.71 -4.58
C ASP A 273 -9.65 7.43 -4.47
N LEU A 274 -8.55 7.32 -5.22
CA LEU A 274 -7.59 6.24 -5.09
C LEU A 274 -6.87 6.26 -3.72
N THR A 275 -6.26 7.41 -3.36
CA THR A 275 -5.52 7.59 -2.11
C THR A 275 -6.36 7.32 -0.86
N PHE A 276 -7.64 7.70 -0.87
CA PHE A 276 -8.54 7.48 0.26
C PHE A 276 -9.30 6.15 0.20
N GLY A 277 -9.03 5.33 -0.82
CA GLY A 277 -9.55 3.98 -0.87
C GLY A 277 -10.99 3.85 -1.35
N TYR A 278 -11.54 4.88 -1.99
CA TYR A 278 -12.81 4.80 -2.72
C TYR A 278 -12.64 4.16 -4.11
N GLY A 279 -11.39 4.11 -4.60
CA GLY A 279 -10.99 3.57 -5.90
C GLY A 279 -11.57 4.35 -7.09
N THR A 280 -11.23 3.92 -8.31
CA THR A 280 -11.66 4.60 -9.55
C THR A 280 -12.34 3.67 -10.57
N ARG A 281 -12.57 2.40 -10.21
CA ARG A 281 -13.13 1.32 -11.06
C ARG A 281 -12.27 0.91 -12.25
N ARG A 282 -11.09 1.50 -12.43
CA ARG A 282 -10.16 1.12 -13.50
C ARG A 282 -9.61 -0.30 -13.35
N VAL A 283 -9.63 -0.83 -12.12
CA VAL A 283 -9.34 -2.23 -11.83
C VAL A 283 -10.59 -2.89 -11.29
N SER A 284 -11.27 -3.67 -12.14
CA SER A 284 -12.51 -4.35 -11.80
C SER A 284 -12.53 -5.79 -12.29
N GLU A 285 -13.17 -6.69 -11.55
CA GLU A 285 -13.34 -8.09 -11.96
C GLU A 285 -14.79 -8.54 -11.74
N TYR A 286 -15.37 -9.13 -12.79
CA TYR A 286 -16.67 -9.80 -12.74
C TYR A 286 -16.51 -11.24 -12.25
N ALA A 287 -17.13 -11.55 -11.11
CA ALA A 287 -16.90 -12.77 -10.34
C ALA A 287 -18.13 -13.16 -9.50
N CYS A 288 -18.10 -14.35 -8.90
CA CYS A 288 -19.19 -14.82 -8.04
C CYS A 288 -19.43 -13.84 -6.89
N ASP A 289 -20.68 -13.45 -6.69
CA ASP A 289 -21.09 -12.58 -5.61
C ASP A 289 -21.14 -13.39 -4.31
N VAL A 290 -20.19 -13.13 -3.41
CA VAL A 290 -20.14 -13.80 -2.09
C VAL A 290 -20.68 -12.95 -0.95
N THR A 291 -21.27 -11.79 -1.26
CA THR A 291 -21.73 -10.83 -0.25
C THR A 291 -23.23 -10.87 -0.03
N ASN A 292 -23.94 -11.68 -0.81
CA ASN A 292 -25.33 -12.01 -0.65
C ASN A 292 -25.51 -13.37 0.07
N ASP A 293 -26.77 -13.82 0.19
CA ASP A 293 -27.11 -15.12 0.80
C ASP A 293 -27.17 -16.28 -0.22
N ASP A 294 -26.87 -16.03 -1.50
CA ASP A 294 -26.78 -17.04 -2.55
C ASP A 294 -25.33 -17.55 -2.66
N ASP A 295 -25.13 -18.85 -2.45
CA ASP A 295 -23.83 -19.50 -2.55
C ASP A 295 -23.63 -20.23 -3.89
N SER A 296 -24.60 -20.11 -4.80
CA SER A 296 -24.67 -20.91 -6.03
C SER A 296 -23.57 -20.59 -7.03
N CYS A 297 -23.02 -19.37 -7.02
CA CYS A 297 -22.01 -18.90 -7.95
C CYS A 297 -22.35 -19.22 -9.42
N LYS A 298 -23.62 -19.04 -9.80
CA LYS A 298 -24.06 -19.20 -11.19
C LYS A 298 -23.80 -17.91 -11.96
N GLU A 299 -23.02 -18.01 -13.03
CA GLU A 299 -22.50 -16.86 -13.81
C GLU A 299 -23.56 -15.87 -14.31
N LEU A 300 -24.82 -16.27 -14.47
CA LEU A 300 -25.91 -15.41 -14.94
C LEU A 300 -26.85 -14.91 -13.82
N GLU A 301 -26.77 -15.49 -12.63
CA GLU A 301 -27.71 -15.24 -11.53
C GLU A 301 -27.03 -14.58 -10.32
N ASP A 302 -25.75 -14.90 -10.08
CA ASP A 302 -25.10 -14.71 -8.77
C ASP A 302 -23.65 -14.19 -8.93
N TYR A 303 -23.47 -13.23 -9.82
CA TYR A 303 -22.18 -12.60 -10.09
C TYR A 303 -22.30 -11.08 -9.97
N THR A 304 -21.23 -10.47 -9.47
CA THR A 304 -21.10 -9.02 -9.28
C THR A 304 -19.75 -8.53 -9.81
N THR A 305 -19.61 -7.22 -9.91
CA THR A 305 -18.36 -6.57 -10.30
C THR A 305 -17.66 -6.04 -9.06
N TYR A 306 -16.53 -6.65 -8.71
CA TYR A 306 -15.68 -6.18 -7.63
C TYR A 306 -14.77 -5.06 -8.11
N GLN A 307 -14.83 -3.93 -7.43
CA GLN A 307 -13.89 -2.83 -7.62
C GLN A 307 -12.61 -3.12 -6.83
N LEU A 308 -11.58 -3.58 -7.54
CA LEU A 308 -10.35 -4.08 -6.94
C LEU A 308 -9.40 -3.00 -6.45
N ASP A 309 -9.64 -1.73 -6.76
CA ASP A 309 -8.85 -0.60 -6.26
C ASP A 309 -9.55 0.17 -5.12
N ALA A 310 -10.73 -0.29 -4.68
CA ALA A 310 -11.44 0.25 -3.53
C ALA A 310 -11.22 -0.62 -2.29
N VAL A 311 -11.17 0.03 -1.13
CA VAL A 311 -11.09 -0.62 0.20
C VAL A 311 -12.26 -0.21 1.10
N GLN A 312 -12.94 0.89 0.79
CA GLN A 312 -14.13 1.36 1.49
C GLN A 312 -15.10 2.08 0.56
N THR A 313 -16.38 2.09 0.94
CA THR A 313 -17.40 2.93 0.32
C THR A 313 -17.27 4.39 0.80
N ARG A 314 -17.98 5.33 0.16
CA ARG A 314 -17.96 6.74 0.57
C ARG A 314 -18.59 7.00 1.94
N ASP A 315 -19.53 6.15 2.37
CA ASP A 315 -20.10 6.15 3.72
C ASP A 315 -19.22 5.42 4.75
N GLY A 316 -18.00 4.99 4.36
CA GLY A 316 -17.01 4.43 5.27
C GLY A 316 -17.20 2.94 5.59
N LYS A 317 -18.03 2.22 4.83
CA LYS A 317 -18.17 0.77 4.99
C LYS A 317 -17.00 0.06 4.33
N PRO A 318 -16.37 -0.92 5.01
CA PRO A 318 -15.27 -1.67 4.43
C PRO A 318 -15.76 -2.56 3.28
N LEU A 319 -14.91 -2.64 2.24
CA LEU A 319 -15.04 -3.54 1.08
C LEU A 319 -13.95 -4.64 1.07
N VAL A 320 -13.03 -4.56 2.03
CA VAL A 320 -11.90 -5.48 2.21
C VAL A 320 -11.70 -5.74 3.70
N VAL A 321 -11.02 -6.82 4.00
CA VAL A 321 -10.58 -7.16 5.35
C VAL A 321 -9.29 -6.39 5.65
N VAL A 322 -9.28 -5.62 6.74
CA VAL A 322 -8.11 -4.86 7.20
C VAL A 322 -7.75 -5.30 8.62
N GLY A 323 -6.53 -5.82 8.80
CA GLY A 323 -5.89 -5.99 10.12
C GLY A 323 -6.59 -6.90 11.14
N HIS A 324 -5.92 -7.20 12.26
CA HIS A 324 -6.36 -8.12 13.31
C HIS A 324 -6.85 -7.34 14.55
N PRO A 325 -7.88 -7.80 15.28
CA PRO A 325 -8.35 -7.14 16.50
C PRO A 325 -7.36 -7.30 17.67
N THR A 326 -6.48 -6.32 17.88
CA THR A 326 -5.70 -6.10 19.12
C THR A 326 -5.52 -4.57 19.31
N PRO A 327 -5.12 -4.03 20.49
CA PRO A 327 -5.73 -2.83 21.09
C PRO A 327 -5.67 -1.52 20.28
N GLN A 328 -4.85 -1.44 19.22
CA GLN A 328 -4.88 -0.38 18.22
C GLN A 328 -5.11 -1.00 16.84
N GLU A 329 -6.33 -0.82 16.32
CA GLU A 329 -6.78 -1.45 15.10
C GLU A 329 -6.23 -0.72 13.87
N SER A 330 -5.57 -1.47 12.97
CA SER A 330 -5.31 -0.96 11.62
C SER A 330 -6.64 -0.83 10.89
N ARG A 331 -6.89 0.33 10.29
CA ARG A 331 -8.17 0.63 9.65
C ARG A 331 -8.00 1.57 8.47
N VAL A 332 -8.98 1.57 7.58
CA VAL A 332 -9.14 2.63 6.57
C VAL A 332 -9.27 4.00 7.23
N LEU A 333 -8.97 5.06 6.49
CA LEU A 333 -9.13 6.43 6.97
C LEU A 333 -10.60 6.76 7.18
N SER A 334 -10.94 7.46 8.26
CA SER A 334 -12.31 7.90 8.51
C SER A 334 -12.69 9.06 7.59
N THR A 335 -13.99 9.26 7.38
CA THR A 335 -14.51 10.40 6.61
C THR A 335 -13.99 11.74 7.17
N GLU A 336 -13.91 11.89 8.49
CA GLU A 336 -13.39 13.09 9.14
C GLU A 336 -11.90 13.34 8.84
N GLU A 337 -11.08 12.28 8.86
CA GLU A 337 -9.66 12.36 8.50
C GLU A 337 -9.49 12.78 7.03
N ILE A 338 -10.29 12.17 6.14
CA ILE A 338 -10.29 12.45 4.70
C ILE A 338 -10.70 13.90 4.43
N GLU A 339 -11.81 14.37 5.00
CA GLU A 339 -12.29 15.73 4.79
C GLU A 339 -11.33 16.77 5.36
N ARG A 340 -10.64 16.47 6.47
CA ARG A 340 -9.57 17.35 6.99
C ARG A 340 -8.41 17.47 6.00
N MET A 341 -8.00 16.38 5.37
CA MET A 341 -6.92 16.39 4.37
C MET A 341 -7.34 17.14 3.10
N LYS A 342 -8.56 16.94 2.61
CA LYS A 342 -9.09 17.61 1.40
C LYS A 342 -9.27 19.12 1.55
N LYS A 343 -9.52 19.62 2.76
CA LYS A 343 -9.64 21.07 3.03
C LYS A 343 -8.34 21.84 2.76
N VAL A 344 -7.20 21.16 2.79
CA VAL A 344 -5.92 21.76 2.41
C VAL A 344 -5.80 21.73 0.89
N VAL A 345 -5.59 22.89 0.28
CA VAL A 345 -5.38 23.03 -1.16
C VAL A 345 -3.90 23.21 -1.45
N VAL A 346 -3.35 22.34 -2.30
CA VAL A 346 -1.96 22.42 -2.76
C VAL A 346 -1.77 23.68 -3.60
N PRO A 347 -0.77 24.53 -3.30
CA PRO A 347 -0.49 25.73 -4.11
C PRO A 347 -0.06 25.39 -5.54
N ASP A 348 -0.44 26.22 -6.52
CA ASP A 348 -0.14 25.98 -7.94
C ASP A 348 1.36 25.95 -8.27
N TRP A 349 2.20 26.59 -7.45
CA TRP A 349 3.67 26.58 -7.59
C TRP A 349 4.31 25.32 -7.01
N ALA A 350 3.55 24.44 -6.34
CA ALA A 350 4.10 23.22 -5.78
C ALA A 350 4.75 22.39 -6.90
N PRO A 351 5.99 21.91 -6.69
CA PRO A 351 6.76 21.26 -7.75
C PRO A 351 6.26 19.84 -8.09
N PHE A 352 5.16 19.42 -7.49
CA PHE A 352 4.62 18.07 -7.63
C PHE A 352 3.28 18.13 -8.34
N LYS A 353 3.23 17.52 -9.51
CA LYS A 353 2.01 17.22 -10.25
C LYS A 353 2.06 15.75 -10.59
N THR A 354 1.30 14.96 -9.84
CA THR A 354 1.13 13.55 -10.15
C THR A 354 0.22 13.44 -11.36
N ASP A 355 0.66 12.73 -12.39
CA ASP A 355 -0.20 12.45 -13.52
C ASP A 355 -1.38 11.59 -13.08
N ILE A 356 -2.58 11.99 -13.52
CA ILE A 356 -3.77 11.20 -13.28
C ILE A 356 -3.74 10.04 -14.28
N PRO A 357 -3.76 8.77 -13.83
CA PRO A 357 -3.78 7.64 -14.75
C PRO A 357 -4.94 7.79 -15.74
N ASN A 358 -4.68 7.62 -17.04
CA ASN A 358 -5.70 7.81 -18.07
C ASN A 358 -6.92 6.89 -17.86
N GLU A 359 -6.69 5.67 -17.38
CA GLU A 359 -7.73 4.71 -17.05
C GLU A 359 -8.57 5.14 -15.84
N ALA A 360 -8.04 6.03 -14.98
CA ALA A 360 -8.77 6.63 -13.87
C ALA A 360 -9.63 7.85 -14.29
N LEU A 361 -9.40 8.39 -15.49
CA LEU A 361 -10.17 9.51 -16.06
C LEU A 361 -11.41 9.05 -16.86
N CYS A 362 -11.53 7.75 -17.10
CA CYS A 362 -12.58 7.17 -17.92
C CYS A 362 -13.38 6.11 -17.14
N CYS A 363 -14.71 6.14 -17.26
CA CYS A 363 -15.56 5.05 -16.81
C CYS A 363 -15.51 3.94 -17.86
N CYS A 364 -14.72 2.91 -17.59
CA CYS A 364 -14.65 1.75 -18.48
C CYS A 364 -15.72 0.73 -18.05
N THR A 365 -16.75 0.57 -18.87
CA THR A 365 -17.58 -0.65 -18.88
C THR A 365 -17.03 -1.59 -19.96
N ASP A 366 -17.35 -2.89 -19.89
CA ASP A 366 -16.77 -3.98 -20.72
C ASP A 366 -16.75 -3.77 -22.24
N LYS A 367 -17.32 -2.67 -22.77
CA LYS A 367 -17.35 -2.38 -24.21
C LYS A 367 -16.91 -0.97 -24.62
N LYS A 368 -16.79 0.02 -23.72
CA LYS A 368 -16.33 1.40 -24.02
C LYS A 368 -15.81 2.11 -22.77
N CYS A 369 -14.77 2.93 -22.93
CA CYS A 369 -14.31 3.89 -21.94
C CYS A 369 -14.84 5.29 -22.33
N GLU A 370 -15.69 5.88 -21.49
CA GLU A 370 -16.23 7.24 -21.66
C GLU A 370 -15.65 8.19 -20.59
N PRO A 371 -15.54 9.51 -20.84
CA PRO A 371 -15.07 10.48 -19.84
C PRO A 371 -15.89 10.43 -18.55
N PHE A 372 -15.26 10.62 -17.40
CA PHE A 372 -15.93 10.58 -16.09
C PHE A 372 -17.10 11.60 -16.00
N THR A 373 -18.34 11.11 -15.85
CA THR A 373 -19.56 11.91 -15.60
C THR A 373 -20.07 11.72 -14.16
N GLU A 374 -20.90 12.64 -13.65
CA GLU A 374 -21.56 12.47 -12.34
C GLU A 374 -22.44 11.21 -12.28
N GLU A 375 -22.93 10.70 -13.42
CA GLU A 375 -23.67 9.43 -13.50
C GLU A 375 -22.80 8.19 -13.24
N CYS A 376 -21.46 8.32 -13.27
CA CYS A 376 -20.57 7.26 -12.78
C CYS A 376 -20.55 7.16 -11.25
N ALA A 377 -21.09 8.15 -10.54
CA ALA A 377 -21.13 8.20 -9.08
C ALA A 377 -22.31 7.37 -8.56
N PHE A 378 -22.00 6.18 -8.04
CA PHE A 378 -22.81 5.36 -7.09
C PHE A 378 -24.18 4.89 -7.64
N ASP A 379 -24.43 3.59 -7.75
CA ASP A 379 -25.47 2.98 -6.89
C ASP A 379 -25.44 1.45 -6.79
N LYS A 380 -24.43 0.77 -7.35
CA LYS A 380 -24.31 -0.70 -7.23
C LYS A 380 -22.86 -1.13 -7.06
N VAL A 381 -22.25 -0.72 -5.95
CA VAL A 381 -21.08 -1.43 -5.44
C VAL A 381 -21.65 -2.49 -4.51
N ALA A 382 -21.46 -3.78 -4.83
CA ALA A 382 -21.78 -4.83 -3.88
C ALA A 382 -20.99 -4.57 -2.59
N MET A 383 -21.72 -4.35 -1.50
CA MET A 383 -21.17 -4.26 -0.14
C MET A 383 -20.60 -5.58 0.30
#